data_AF-A0A840Z2F3-F1
#
_entry.id   AF-A0A840Z2F3-F1
#
_cell.length_a   1.000
_cell.length_b   1.000
_cell.length_c   1.000
_cell.angle_alpha   90.00
_cell.angle_beta   90.00
_cell.angle_gamma   90.00
#
_symmetry.space_group_name_H-M   'P 1'
#
loop_
_entity.id
_entity.type
_entity.pdbx_description
1 polymer ?
#
loop_
_entity_poly.entity_id
_entity_poly.type
_entity_poly.pdbx_seq_one_letter_code
_entity_poly.pdbx_strand_id
1 'polypeptide(L)'
;MIGNGLRELDRFLNVLLDETMTLHRLRARPDQKNTANKWSAFQHWRGAPLSHDKRLRALGRSRNCLFYCGGYITRGDSRSTRFFTAGWPEAEAGSGRLREFVIGEFLDISVAELAETCAFYRLVATDLFGELSGNRPRPCRI
;
A
#
# COMPACT_ATOMS: atom_id res chain seq x y z
N MET A 1 15.59 11.35 0.99
CA MET A 1 14.69 11.85 2.06
C MET A 1 13.26 11.36 1.89
N ILE A 2 12.65 11.51 0.69
CA ILE A 2 11.26 11.08 0.41
C ILE A 2 11.01 9.58 0.68
N GLY A 3 11.96 8.71 0.34
CA GLY A 3 11.85 7.27 0.64
C GLY A 3 11.72 6.94 2.13
N ASN A 4 12.29 7.76 3.03
CA ASN A 4 12.14 7.57 4.48
C ASN A 4 10.74 7.97 4.95
N GLY A 5 10.23 9.12 4.49
CA GLY A 5 8.86 9.55 4.81
C GLY A 5 7.81 8.54 4.34
N LEU A 6 7.94 8.03 3.11
CA LEU A 6 7.07 6.95 2.60
C LEU A 6 7.18 5.67 3.44
N ARG A 7 8.38 5.36 3.94
CA ARG A 7 8.58 4.20 4.81
C ARG A 7 7.91 4.36 6.17
N GLU A 8 7.96 5.54 6.75
CA GLU A 8 7.29 5.85 8.01
C GLU A 8 5.77 5.83 7.85
N LEU A 9 5.23 6.43 6.79
CA LEU A 9 3.79 6.36 6.47
C LEU A 9 3.31 4.93 6.27
N ASP A 10 4.04 4.13 5.48
CA ASP A 10 3.71 2.72 5.29
C ASP A 10 3.80 1.93 6.60
N ARG A 11 4.80 2.23 7.46
CA ARG A 11 4.95 1.57 8.75
C ARG A 11 3.83 1.96 9.72
N PHE A 12 3.40 3.22 9.72
CA PHE A 12 2.27 3.67 10.51
C PHE A 12 0.99 2.91 10.13
N LEU A 13 0.68 2.82 8.83
CA LEU A 13 -0.47 2.05 8.35
C LEU A 13 -0.34 0.55 8.71
N ASN A 14 0.86 0.00 8.61
CA ASN A 14 1.13 -1.39 8.98
C ASN A 14 0.83 -1.69 10.45
N VAL A 15 1.14 -0.75 11.36
CA VAL A 15 0.84 -0.86 12.80
C VAL A 15 -0.66 -0.67 13.05
N LEU A 16 -1.29 0.33 12.41
CA LEU A 16 -2.73 0.57 12.53
C LEU A 16 -3.55 -0.68 12.12
N LEU A 17 -3.09 -1.42 11.11
CA LEU A 17 -3.67 -2.70 10.72
C LEU A 17 -3.54 -3.78 11.81
N ASP A 18 -2.39 -3.89 12.48
CA ASP A 18 -2.22 -4.85 13.59
C ASP A 18 -3.16 -4.52 14.75
N GLU A 19 -3.28 -3.24 15.11
CA GLU A 19 -4.20 -2.79 16.15
C GLU A 19 -5.66 -3.09 15.78
N THR A 20 -6.04 -2.80 14.53
CA THR A 20 -7.39 -3.11 14.01
C THR A 20 -7.67 -4.61 14.06
N MET A 21 -6.72 -5.44 13.62
CA MET A 21 -6.83 -6.90 13.71
C MET A 21 -7.00 -7.36 15.17
N THR A 22 -6.24 -6.78 16.10
CA THR A 22 -6.29 -7.11 17.53
C THR A 22 -7.66 -6.76 18.13
N LEU A 23 -8.20 -5.59 17.81
CA LEU A 23 -9.54 -5.15 18.22
C LEU A 23 -10.64 -6.12 17.74
N HIS A 24 -10.48 -6.70 16.55
CA HIS A 24 -11.39 -7.73 16.01
C HIS A 24 -11.07 -9.16 16.47
N ARG A 25 -10.17 -9.35 17.44
CA ARG A 25 -9.71 -10.67 17.95
C ARG A 25 -9.09 -11.55 16.87
N LEU A 26 -8.53 -10.93 15.84
CA LEU A 26 -7.70 -11.60 14.85
C LEU A 26 -6.26 -11.67 15.33
N ARG A 27 -5.54 -12.68 14.85
CA ARG A 27 -4.10 -12.79 15.09
C ARG A 27 -3.36 -11.70 14.32
N ALA A 28 -2.97 -10.64 15.03
CA ALA A 28 -2.03 -9.65 14.53
C ALA A 28 -0.70 -10.32 14.12
N ARG A 29 -0.03 -9.75 13.12
CA ARG A 29 1.23 -10.27 12.58
C ARG A 29 2.28 -9.16 12.61
N PRO A 30 2.79 -8.78 13.79
CA PRO A 30 3.71 -7.65 13.92
C PRO A 30 5.02 -7.86 13.15
N ASP A 31 5.40 -9.11 12.90
CA ASP A 31 6.52 -9.55 12.08
C ASP A 31 6.31 -9.31 10.57
N GLN A 32 5.06 -9.24 10.11
CA GLN A 32 4.72 -9.05 8.71
C GLN A 32 4.87 -7.58 8.28
N LYS A 33 6.06 -7.22 7.79
CA LYS A 33 6.41 -5.88 7.32
C LYS A 33 5.74 -5.44 6.01
N ASN A 34 4.97 -6.32 5.36
CA ASN A 34 4.26 -6.02 4.13
C ASN A 34 2.81 -5.62 4.43
N THR A 35 2.53 -4.32 4.31
CA THR A 35 1.23 -3.69 4.55
C THR A 35 0.14 -4.24 3.62
N ALA A 36 0.44 -4.46 2.35
CA ALA A 36 -0.53 -5.01 1.40
C ALA A 36 -0.96 -6.43 1.79
N ASN A 37 -0.04 -7.28 2.25
CA ASN A 37 -0.39 -8.62 2.72
C ASN A 37 -1.26 -8.57 3.98
N LYS A 38 -1.04 -7.61 4.89
CA LYS A 38 -1.88 -7.45 6.10
C LYS A 38 -3.29 -6.99 5.72
N TRP A 39 -3.35 -6.00 4.84
CA TRP A 39 -4.59 -5.51 4.28
C TRP A 39 -5.39 -6.62 3.60
N SER A 40 -4.74 -7.42 2.74
CA SER A 40 -5.38 -8.54 2.05
C SER A 40 -5.93 -9.59 3.03
N ALA A 41 -5.18 -9.92 4.09
CA ALA A 41 -5.66 -10.83 5.13
C ALA A 41 -6.87 -10.26 5.90
N PHE A 42 -6.85 -8.97 6.20
CA PHE A 42 -7.96 -8.29 6.86
C PHE A 42 -9.22 -8.25 5.98
N GLN A 43 -9.10 -7.86 4.71
CA GLN A 43 -10.22 -7.85 3.76
C GLN A 43 -10.79 -9.25 3.54
N HIS A 44 -9.93 -10.28 3.45
CA HIS A 44 -10.38 -11.66 3.32
C HIS A 44 -11.23 -12.10 4.52
N TRP A 45 -10.80 -11.79 5.75
CA TRP A 45 -11.59 -12.06 6.94
C TRP A 45 -12.95 -11.33 6.93
N ARG A 46 -12.99 -10.10 6.42
CA ARG A 46 -14.23 -9.33 6.28
C ARG A 46 -15.17 -9.84 5.19
N GLY A 47 -14.71 -10.73 4.29
CA GLY A 47 -15.42 -11.04 3.06
C GLY A 47 -15.55 -9.84 2.12
N ALA A 48 -14.68 -8.83 2.27
CA ALA A 48 -14.69 -7.62 1.47
C ALA A 48 -13.78 -7.77 0.23
N PRO A 49 -14.05 -7.04 -0.87
CA PRO A 49 -13.16 -7.03 -2.02
C PRO A 49 -11.74 -6.58 -1.64
N LEU A 50 -10.73 -7.03 -2.40
CA LEU A 50 -9.35 -6.57 -2.27
C LEU A 50 -9.14 -5.14 -2.84
N SER A 51 -10.07 -4.23 -2.51
CA SER A 51 -9.73 -2.93 -1.91
C SER A 51 -8.27 -2.53 -2.00
N HIS A 52 -7.80 -1.59 -2.82
CA HIS A 52 -6.47 -0.98 -2.61
C HIS A 52 -5.20 -1.88 -2.72
N ASP A 53 -5.31 -3.22 -2.79
CA ASP A 53 -4.19 -4.16 -2.67
C ASP A 53 -3.11 -3.91 -3.75
N LYS A 54 -3.52 -3.73 -5.00
CA LYS A 54 -2.61 -3.44 -6.11
C LYS A 54 -1.76 -2.19 -5.83
N ARG A 55 -2.41 -1.10 -5.37
CA ARG A 55 -1.74 0.18 -5.06
C ARG A 55 -0.84 0.08 -3.84
N LEU A 56 -1.27 -0.62 -2.78
CA LEU A 56 -0.43 -0.89 -1.60
C LEU A 56 0.81 -1.73 -1.95
N ARG A 57 0.69 -2.73 -2.82
CA ARG A 57 1.85 -3.50 -3.30
C ARG A 57 2.81 -2.62 -4.10
N ALA A 58 2.28 -1.79 -4.99
CA ALA A 58 3.09 -0.86 -5.78
C ALA A 58 3.80 0.18 -4.90
N LEU A 59 3.13 0.73 -3.88
CA LEU A 59 3.75 1.61 -2.88
C LEU A 59 4.86 0.91 -2.11
N GLY A 60 4.64 -0.34 -1.67
CA GLY A 60 5.68 -1.13 -1.01
C GLY A 60 6.92 -1.34 -1.88
N ARG A 61 6.74 -1.57 -3.18
CA ARG A 61 7.85 -1.65 -4.15
C ARG A 61 8.52 -0.29 -4.36
N SER A 62 7.75 0.76 -4.54
CA SER A 62 8.22 2.15 -4.73
C SER A 62 9.08 2.62 -3.57
N ARG A 63 8.60 2.43 -2.34
CA ARG A 63 9.36 2.70 -1.11
C ARG A 63 10.67 1.91 -1.09
N ASN A 64 10.63 0.61 -1.36
CA ASN A 64 11.84 -0.22 -1.33
C ASN A 64 12.85 0.23 -2.40
N CYS A 65 12.38 0.66 -3.58
CA CYS A 65 13.22 1.20 -4.65
C CYS A 65 13.90 2.51 -4.21
N LEU A 66 13.13 3.45 -3.67
CA LEU A 66 13.66 4.73 -3.15
C LEU A 66 14.64 4.54 -1.99
N PHE A 67 14.39 3.56 -1.12
CA PHE A 67 15.20 3.34 0.08
C PHE A 67 16.47 2.52 -0.18
N TYR A 68 16.37 1.39 -0.88
CA TYR A 68 17.49 0.46 -1.07
C TYR A 68 18.27 0.68 -2.37
N CYS A 69 17.63 1.20 -3.41
CA CYS A 69 18.23 1.38 -4.73
C CYS A 69 18.48 2.86 -5.07
N GLY A 70 18.30 3.77 -4.10
CA GLY A 70 18.46 5.20 -4.31
C GLY A 70 17.49 5.79 -5.33
N GLY A 71 16.39 5.10 -5.64
CA GLY A 71 15.43 5.48 -6.68
C GLY A 71 15.67 4.87 -8.05
N TYR A 72 16.80 4.18 -8.29
CA TYR A 72 17.02 3.50 -9.58
C TYR A 72 16.30 2.16 -9.64
N ILE A 73 15.56 1.95 -10.72
CA ILE A 73 14.76 0.74 -10.92
C ILE A 73 15.65 -0.37 -11.45
N THR A 74 15.95 -1.35 -10.60
CA THR A 74 16.82 -2.49 -10.94
C THR A 74 16.04 -3.76 -11.27
N ARG A 75 14.72 -3.77 -11.04
CA ARG A 75 13.84 -4.92 -11.24
C ARG A 75 12.42 -4.46 -11.55
N GLY A 76 11.72 -5.21 -12.40
CA GLY A 76 10.29 -5.01 -12.61
C GLY A 76 9.44 -5.55 -11.46
N ASP A 77 8.12 -5.48 -11.62
CA ASP A 77 7.13 -5.95 -10.64
C ASP A 77 7.28 -7.43 -10.30
N SER A 78 7.69 -8.24 -11.27
CA SER A 78 8.05 -9.65 -11.10
C SER A 78 9.34 -9.99 -11.86
N ARG A 79 9.86 -11.21 -11.67
CA ARG A 79 11.06 -11.69 -12.37
C ARG A 79 10.90 -11.76 -13.89
N SER A 80 9.67 -11.84 -14.40
CA SER A 80 9.38 -11.95 -15.84
C SER A 80 8.99 -10.63 -16.49
N THR A 81 8.77 -9.56 -15.73
CA THR A 81 8.32 -8.26 -16.25
C THR A 81 9.46 -7.27 -16.35
N ARG A 82 9.52 -6.51 -17.45
CA ARG A 82 10.45 -5.38 -17.61
C ARG A 82 9.92 -4.06 -17.06
N PHE A 83 8.66 -4.04 -16.63
CA PHE A 83 7.98 -2.87 -16.12
C PHE A 83 7.92 -2.89 -14.60
N PHE A 84 8.07 -1.71 -14.03
CA PHE A 84 7.92 -1.40 -12.62
C PHE A 84 6.73 -0.46 -12.47
N THR A 85 5.74 -0.87 -11.68
CA THR A 85 4.55 -0.06 -11.41
C THR A 85 4.73 0.70 -10.11
N ALA A 86 4.68 2.03 -10.19
CA ALA A 86 4.78 2.92 -9.03
C ALA A 86 3.47 2.99 -8.23
N GLY A 87 3.57 3.44 -6.98
CA GLY A 87 2.45 3.49 -6.04
C GLY A 87 1.48 4.67 -6.22
N TRP A 88 1.74 5.53 -7.20
CA TRP A 88 0.95 6.71 -7.55
C TRP A 88 0.39 6.56 -8.98
N PRO A 89 -0.75 7.19 -9.28
CA PRO A 89 -1.34 7.07 -10.60
C PRO A 89 -0.47 7.74 -11.66
N GLU A 90 -0.75 7.37 -12.89
CA GLU A 90 -0.30 8.11 -14.06
C GLU A 90 -0.83 9.56 -13.99
N ALA A 91 -0.07 10.50 -14.55
CA ALA A 91 -0.36 11.95 -14.44
C ALA A 91 -1.75 12.34 -15.00
N GLU A 92 -2.34 11.49 -15.85
CA GLU A 92 -3.71 11.65 -16.31
C GLU A 92 -4.72 11.36 -15.20
N ALA A 93 -5.26 12.45 -14.65
CA ALA A 93 -6.29 12.41 -13.62
C ALA A 93 -7.48 11.53 -14.04
N GLY A 94 -7.76 10.49 -13.24
CA GLY A 94 -8.92 9.62 -13.44
C GLY A 94 -8.67 8.34 -14.24
N SER A 95 -7.45 8.10 -14.77
CA SER A 95 -7.16 6.84 -15.49
C SER A 95 -7.26 5.60 -14.58
N GLY A 96 -7.07 5.79 -13.27
CA GLY A 96 -6.96 4.69 -12.30
C GLY A 96 -5.76 3.78 -12.54
N ARG A 97 -4.96 4.06 -13.58
CA ARG A 97 -3.75 3.34 -13.94
C ARG A 97 -2.61 3.87 -13.10
N LEU A 98 -1.79 2.95 -12.59
CA LEU A 98 -0.57 3.29 -11.88
C LEU A 98 0.54 3.60 -12.88
N ARG A 99 1.40 4.56 -12.54
CA ARG A 99 2.50 4.95 -13.41
C ARG A 99 3.48 3.80 -13.60
N GLU A 100 3.86 3.54 -14.84
CA GLU A 100 4.81 2.48 -15.20
C GLU A 100 6.16 3.07 -15.60
N PHE A 101 7.21 2.36 -15.23
CA PHE A 101 8.61 2.68 -15.54
C PHE A 101 9.30 1.43 -16.07
N VAL A 102 10.31 1.60 -16.91
CA VAL A 102 11.17 0.52 -17.41
C VAL A 102 12.38 0.36 -16.48
N ILE A 103 12.93 -0.85 -16.40
CA ILE A 103 14.20 -1.10 -15.70
C ILE A 103 15.30 -0.17 -16.24
N GLY A 104 16.06 0.43 -15.32
CA GLY A 104 17.11 1.41 -15.60
C GLY A 104 16.65 2.86 -15.39
N GLU A 105 15.35 3.12 -15.38
CA GLU A 105 14.83 4.46 -15.12
C GLU A 105 14.95 4.87 -13.64
N PHE A 106 14.93 6.18 -13.42
CA PHE A 106 14.86 6.76 -12.09
C PHE A 106 13.39 6.95 -11.69
N LEU A 107 13.04 6.44 -10.50
CA LEU A 107 11.73 6.60 -9.90
C LEU A 107 11.57 8.02 -9.34
N ASP A 108 11.18 8.94 -10.20
CA ASP A 108 10.86 10.31 -9.81
C ASP A 108 9.43 10.40 -9.25
N ILE A 109 9.26 11.25 -8.24
CA ILE A 109 7.97 11.54 -7.60
C ILE A 109 7.80 13.04 -7.47
N SER A 110 6.81 13.56 -8.18
CA SER A 110 6.40 14.95 -8.11
C SER A 110 5.69 15.28 -6.80
N VAL A 111 5.58 16.58 -6.49
CA VAL A 111 4.83 17.07 -5.33
C VAL A 111 3.35 16.65 -5.39
N ALA A 112 2.75 16.64 -6.59
CA ALA A 112 1.38 16.21 -6.79
C ALA A 112 1.19 14.71 -6.48
N GLU A 113 2.08 13.86 -7.01
CA GLU A 113 2.06 12.41 -6.75
C GLU A 113 2.28 12.09 -5.25
N LEU A 114 3.13 12.86 -4.57
CA LEU A 114 3.34 12.74 -3.13
C LEU A 114 2.07 13.14 -2.34
N ALA A 115 1.47 14.29 -2.67
CA ALA A 115 0.24 14.74 -2.03
C ALA A 115 -0.89 13.72 -2.20
N GLU A 116 -1.02 13.15 -3.40
CA GLU A 116 -2.02 12.11 -3.66
C GLU A 116 -1.71 10.81 -2.92
N THR A 117 -0.44 10.42 -2.81
CA THR A 117 -0.03 9.27 -2.00
C THR A 117 -0.43 9.45 -0.53
N CYS A 118 -0.22 10.63 0.03
CA CYS A 118 -0.67 10.97 1.39
C CYS A 118 -2.20 10.90 1.51
N ALA A 119 -2.93 11.44 0.52
CA ALA A 119 -4.39 11.37 0.49
C ALA A 119 -4.90 9.92 0.42
N PHE A 120 -4.21 9.06 -0.33
CA PHE A 120 -4.50 7.63 -0.39
C PHE A 120 -4.26 6.92 0.94
N TYR A 121 -3.15 7.17 1.64
CA TYR A 121 -2.93 6.63 2.98
C TYR A 121 -4.03 7.07 3.97
N ARG A 122 -4.46 8.33 3.89
CA ARG A 122 -5.60 8.83 4.68
C ARG A 122 -6.91 8.12 4.35
N LEU A 123 -7.18 7.87 3.07
CA LEU A 123 -8.35 7.10 2.64
C LEU A 123 -8.34 5.70 3.25
N VAL A 124 -7.23 4.96 3.13
CA VAL A 124 -7.10 3.61 3.69
C VAL A 124 -7.28 3.62 5.21
N ALA A 125 -6.69 4.60 5.90
CA ALA A 125 -6.90 4.76 7.34
C ALA A 125 -8.37 5.06 7.68
N THR A 126 -9.04 5.91 6.89
CA THR A 126 -10.46 6.23 7.07
C THR A 126 -11.33 4.99 6.85
N ASP A 127 -11.03 4.19 5.84
CA ASP A 127 -11.71 2.91 5.59
C ASP A 127 -11.53 1.95 6.78
N LEU A 128 -10.36 1.95 7.45
CA LEU A 128 -10.15 1.19 8.68
C LEU A 128 -10.95 1.75 9.86
N PHE A 129 -10.98 3.08 10.03
CA PHE A 129 -11.69 3.73 11.14
C PHE A 129 -13.22 3.70 11.00
N GLY A 130 -13.75 3.74 9.77
CA GLY A 130 -15.17 3.57 9.49
C GLY A 130 -15.69 2.25 10.07
N GLU A 131 -14.88 1.18 9.99
CA GLU A 131 -15.18 -0.12 10.60
C GLU A 131 -15.07 -0.13 12.12
N LEU A 132 -14.16 0.67 12.69
CA LEU A 132 -14.06 0.83 14.14
C LEU A 132 -15.27 1.58 14.71
N SER A 133 -15.92 2.43 13.91
CA SER A 133 -16.95 3.37 14.35
C SER A 133 -18.39 2.89 14.07
N GLY A 134 -18.59 1.94 13.16
CA GLY A 134 -19.94 1.48 12.81
C GLY A 134 -19.97 0.13 12.12
N ASN A 135 -20.70 -0.80 12.75
CA ASN A 135 -21.14 -2.10 12.22
C ASN A 135 -20.09 -3.22 12.19
N ARG A 136 -20.11 -4.11 13.20
CA ARG A 136 -19.29 -5.34 13.21
C ARG A 136 -19.62 -6.17 11.95
N PRO A 137 -18.68 -6.39 11.02
CA PRO A 137 -18.91 -7.37 9.96
C PRO A 137 -19.05 -8.74 10.61
N ARG A 138 -20.09 -9.50 10.19
CA ARG A 138 -20.21 -10.91 10.58
C ARG A 138 -19.01 -11.64 9.95
N PRO A 139 -18.16 -12.32 10.73
CA PRO A 139 -17.05 -13.05 10.16
C PRO A 139 -17.60 -14.12 9.21
N CYS A 140 -17.05 -14.20 7.99
CA CYS A 140 -17.31 -15.33 7.12
C CYS A 140 -16.90 -16.61 7.86
N ARG A 141 -17.86 -17.49 8.15
CA ARG A 141 -17.56 -18.84 8.68
C ARG A 141 -16.86 -19.62 7.57
N ILE A 142 -15.61 -20.02 7.83
CA ILE A 142 -14.91 -21.08 7.11
C ILE A 142 -15.56 -22.41 7.52
#